data_AF-A0A820VIK5-F1
#
_entry.id   AF-A0A820VIK5-F1
#
_cell.length_a   1.000
_cell.length_b   1.000
_cell.length_c   1.000
_cell.angle_alpha   90.00
_cell.angle_beta   90.00
_cell.angle_gamma   90.00
#
_symmetry.space_group_name_H-M   'P 1'
#
loop_
_entity.id
_entity.type
_entity.pdbx_description
1 polymer ?
#
loop_
_entity_poly.entity_id
_entity_poly.type
_entity_poly.pdbx_seq_one_letter_code
_entity_poly.pdbx_strand_id
1 'polypeptide(L)'
;MRQLLLLRRSLISVRFSSYSVSPQATISHDGPNPPTLAEHVDITIAGGGLVGSAMALAFASSPLFKSYKIVLLESQSKLPQVSKNKPYSNRVCALNAQSINLFEKLGAWDLMKSIRVQKVARMQ
;
A
#
# COMPACT_ATOMS: atom_id res chain seq x y z
N MET A 1 14.59 -25.35 5.79
CA MET A 1 13.27 -25.35 6.45
C MET A 1 12.66 -23.95 6.29
N ARG A 2 11.96 -23.50 5.24
CA ARG A 2 10.99 -24.08 4.29
C ARG A 2 9.86 -24.88 4.95
N GLN A 3 8.94 -24.14 5.56
CA GLN A 3 7.52 -24.49 5.78
C GLN A 3 6.78 -23.14 5.95
N LEU A 4 6.00 -22.62 5.00
CA LEU A 4 4.80 -23.10 4.29
C LEU A 4 3.51 -22.84 5.10
N LEU A 5 2.69 -21.93 4.53
CA LEU A 5 1.23 -21.80 4.59
C LEU A 5 0.53 -21.43 5.92
N LEU A 6 -0.16 -20.29 5.94
CA LEU A 6 -1.63 -20.21 5.91
C LEU A 6 -2.13 -18.77 6.10
N LEU A 7 -2.34 -18.04 5.00
CA LEU A 7 -3.48 -17.11 4.93
C LEU A 7 -4.02 -17.03 3.50
N ARG A 8 -4.55 -18.15 3.01
CA ARG A 8 -5.61 -18.11 1.99
C ARG A 8 -6.90 -17.72 2.69
N ARG A 9 -7.25 -16.42 2.72
CA ARG A 9 -8.63 -15.99 2.96
C ARG A 9 -8.97 -14.76 2.10
N SER A 10 -9.89 -15.01 1.16
CA SER A 10 -10.55 -14.08 0.24
C SER A 10 -9.68 -13.50 -0.87
N LEU A 11 -9.93 -13.98 -2.10
CA LEU A 11 -9.59 -13.31 -3.35
C LEU A 11 -10.27 -11.93 -3.36
N ILE A 12 -9.60 -10.90 -2.85
CA ILE A 12 -9.94 -9.50 -3.11
C ILE A 12 -8.71 -8.94 -3.80
N SER A 13 -8.81 -8.76 -5.12
CA SER A 13 -7.70 -8.33 -5.97
C SER A 13 -7.47 -6.83 -5.77
N VAL A 14 -6.73 -6.45 -4.73
CA VAL A 14 -6.05 -5.15 -4.76
C VAL A 14 -4.87 -5.31 -5.70
N ARG A 15 -5.03 -4.77 -6.91
CA ARG A 15 -3.95 -4.73 -7.90
C ARG A 15 -3.01 -3.59 -7.49
N PHE A 16 -1.88 -3.96 -6.90
CA PHE A 16 -0.75 -3.06 -6.75
C PHE A 16 -0.06 -2.95 -8.11
N SER A 17 -0.30 -1.86 -8.83
CA SER A 17 0.36 -1.60 -10.12
C SER A 17 1.37 -0.48 -9.95
N SER A 18 2.65 -0.80 -10.01
CA SER A 18 3.70 0.22 -10.18
C SER A 18 3.73 0.62 -11.66
N TYR A 19 3.05 1.71 -12.01
CA TYR A 19 3.24 2.31 -13.33
C TYR A 19 4.54 3.13 -13.31
N SER A 20 5.56 2.64 -14.02
CA SER A 20 6.70 3.46 -14.42
C SER A 20 6.22 4.40 -15.52
N VAL A 21 6.02 5.67 -15.20
CA VAL A 21 5.71 6.69 -16.21
C VAL A 21 6.93 6.83 -17.12
N SER A 22 6.86 6.28 -18.33
CA SER A 22 7.83 6.55 -19.39
C SER A 22 7.59 7.98 -19.93
N PRO A 23 8.62 8.82 -20.16
CA PRO A 23 8.45 10.26 -20.35
C PRO A 23 7.96 10.72 -21.73
N GLN A 24 7.45 9.84 -22.59
CA GLN A 24 7.16 10.20 -23.99
C GLN A 24 5.66 10.18 -24.28
N ALA A 25 5.00 11.28 -23.93
CA ALA A 25 3.73 11.66 -24.55
C ALA A 25 3.96 13.01 -25.26
N THR A 26 4.60 12.95 -26.43
CA THR A 26 4.64 14.07 -27.38
C THR A 26 3.23 14.20 -27.97
N ILE A 27 2.56 15.32 -27.72
CA ILE A 27 1.26 15.63 -28.27
C ILE A 27 1.45 15.98 -29.76
N SER A 28 1.09 15.07 -30.65
CA SER A 28 0.95 15.35 -32.08
C SER A 28 -0.52 15.17 -32.50
N HIS A 29 -1.06 16.26 -33.05
CA HIS A 29 -2.41 16.39 -33.61
C HIS A 29 -2.53 15.59 -34.92
N ASP A 30 -3.71 15.02 -35.18
CA ASP A 30 -4.16 14.28 -36.38
C ASP A 30 -3.72 12.81 -36.57
N GLY A 31 -4.61 11.91 -36.13
CA GLY A 31 -4.67 10.50 -36.50
C GLY A 31 -5.77 9.76 -35.72
N PRO A 32 -6.38 8.67 -36.24
CA PRO A 32 -7.39 7.93 -35.50
C PRO A 32 -6.73 7.34 -34.25
N ASN A 33 -7.17 7.80 -33.08
CA ASN A 33 -6.60 7.39 -31.79
C ASN A 33 -6.50 5.85 -31.74
N PRO A 34 -5.31 5.26 -31.48
CA PRO A 34 -5.24 3.83 -31.18
C PRO A 34 -6.19 3.56 -30.00
N PRO A 35 -6.86 2.40 -29.93
CA PRO A 35 -7.75 2.09 -28.83
C PRO A 35 -6.92 2.11 -27.55
N THR A 36 -7.01 3.22 -26.83
CA THR A 36 -6.47 3.33 -25.49
C THR A 36 -7.24 2.30 -24.67
N LEU A 37 -6.60 1.22 -24.27
CA LEU A 37 -7.08 0.28 -23.26
C LEU A 37 -7.15 1.02 -21.91
N ALA A 38 -8.04 2.02 -21.83
CA ALA A 38 -8.34 2.75 -20.62
C ALA A 38 -9.13 1.81 -19.72
N GLU A 39 -8.40 1.10 -18.86
CA GLU A 39 -9.00 0.30 -17.81
C GLU A 39 -9.74 1.23 -16.85
N HIS A 40 -11.08 1.11 -16.79
CA HIS A 40 -11.87 1.80 -15.78
C HIS A 40 -11.54 1.23 -14.40
N VAL A 41 -11.44 2.12 -13.41
CA VAL A 41 -11.14 1.84 -12.00
C VAL A 41 -12.11 2.67 -11.16
N ASP A 42 -12.71 2.07 -10.13
CA ASP A 42 -13.70 2.76 -9.29
C ASP A 42 -13.02 3.67 -8.26
N ILE A 43 -11.89 3.22 -7.69
CA ILE A 43 -11.15 3.94 -6.66
C ILE A 43 -9.65 3.92 -6.95
N THR A 44 -9.05 5.12 -7.03
CA THR A 44 -7.60 5.29 -7.16
C THR A 44 -7.02 5.88 -5.88
N ILE A 45 -5.99 5.23 -5.33
CA ILE A 45 -5.21 5.70 -4.17
C ILE A 45 -3.86 6.20 -4.69
N ALA A 46 -3.63 7.51 -4.66
CA ALA A 46 -2.36 8.11 -5.05
C ALA A 46 -1.41 8.20 -3.85
N GLY A 47 -0.43 7.30 -3.80
CA GLY A 47 0.63 7.22 -2.79
C GLY A 47 0.53 5.98 -1.90
N GLY A 48 1.58 5.16 -1.90
CA GLY A 48 1.79 3.95 -1.09
C GLY A 48 2.48 4.19 0.26
N GLY A 49 2.35 5.40 0.82
CA GLY A 49 2.84 5.70 2.17
C GLY A 49 2.06 4.97 3.27
N LEU A 50 2.32 5.34 4.53
CA LEU A 50 1.63 4.79 5.71
C LEU A 50 0.10 4.82 5.56
N VAL A 51 -0.45 5.97 5.18
CA VAL A 51 -1.90 6.19 5.09
C VAL A 51 -2.49 5.49 3.86
N GLY A 52 -1.91 5.66 2.68
CA GLY A 52 -2.45 5.06 1.45
C GLY A 52 -2.40 3.53 1.47
N SER A 53 -1.33 2.94 2.02
CA SER A 53 -1.26 1.50 2.24
C SER A 53 -2.28 1.01 3.27
N ALA A 54 -2.48 1.74 4.36
CA ALA A 54 -3.50 1.40 5.36
C ALA A 54 -4.91 1.50 4.78
N MET A 55 -5.19 2.50 3.94
CA MET A 55 -6.46 2.67 3.24
C MET A 55 -6.72 1.55 2.25
N ALA A 56 -5.72 1.18 1.44
CA ALA A 56 -5.81 0.05 0.51
C ALA A 56 -6.12 -1.26 1.26
N LEU A 57 -5.46 -1.48 2.40
CA LEU A 57 -5.71 -2.65 3.25
C LEU A 57 -7.11 -2.61 3.89
N ALA A 58 -7.56 -1.44 4.34
CA ALA A 58 -8.90 -1.26 4.89
C ALA A 58 -9.98 -1.60 3.85
N PHE A 59 -9.84 -1.10 2.62
CA PHE A 59 -10.74 -1.45 1.53
C PHE A 59 -10.69 -2.95 1.19
N ALA A 60 -9.49 -3.54 1.13
CA ALA A 60 -9.32 -4.97 0.90
C ALA A 60 -10.02 -5.82 1.98
N SER A 61 -10.03 -5.35 3.23
CA SER A 61 -10.62 -6.07 4.36
C SER A 61 -12.14 -5.92 4.47
N SER A 62 -12.71 -4.89 3.85
CA SER A 62 -14.12 -4.54 4.02
C SER A 62 -15.01 -5.23 2.98
N PRO A 63 -16.07 -5.94 3.40
CA PRO A 63 -17.02 -6.56 2.49
C PRO A 63 -17.71 -5.58 1.54
N LEU A 64 -17.84 -4.31 1.96
CA LEU A 64 -18.50 -3.25 1.18
C LEU A 64 -17.76 -2.94 -0.13
N PHE A 65 -16.45 -3.16 -0.16
CA PHE A 65 -15.60 -2.80 -1.29
C PHE A 65 -15.27 -3.99 -2.20
N LYS A 66 -15.88 -5.16 -1.98
CA LYS A 66 -15.60 -6.39 -2.75
C LYS A 66 -15.84 -6.26 -4.26
N SER A 67 -16.83 -5.47 -4.66
CA SER A 67 -17.19 -5.27 -6.06
C SER A 67 -16.43 -4.11 -6.72
N TYR A 68 -15.62 -3.37 -5.95
CA TYR A 68 -14.90 -2.21 -6.45
C TYR A 68 -13.51 -2.62 -6.93
N LYS A 69 -13.13 -2.10 -8.09
CA LYS A 69 -11.77 -2.17 -8.59
C LYS A 69 -10.97 -1.02 -8.00
N ILE A 70 -9.98 -1.38 -7.19
CA ILE A 70 -9.17 -0.42 -6.43
C ILE A 70 -7.72 -0.55 -6.87
N VAL A 71 -7.12 0.58 -7.22
CA VAL A 71 -5.70 0.67 -7.63
C VAL A 71 -4.96 1.61 -6.69
N LEU A 72 -3.80 1.16 -6.20
CA LEU A 72 -2.84 2.00 -5.48
C LEU A 72 -1.67 2.33 -6.40
N LEU A 73 -1.42 3.61 -6.58
CA LEU A 73 -0.34 4.15 -7.40
C LEU A 73 0.77 4.65 -6.48
N GLU A 74 1.99 4.16 -6.68
CA GLU A 74 3.17 4.60 -5.93
C GLU A 74 4.33 4.80 -6.92
N SER A 75 5.04 5.93 -6.78
CA SER A 75 6.15 6.27 -7.67
C SER A 75 7.39 5.44 -7.38
N GLN A 76 7.53 4.91 -6.16
CA GLN A 76 8.65 4.07 -5.79
C GLN A 76 8.57 2.68 -6.45
N SER A 77 9.52 2.37 -7.32
CA SER A 77 9.56 1.13 -8.10
C SER A 77 9.86 -0.14 -7.30
N LYS A 78 10.44 -0.01 -6.10
CA LYS A 78 10.76 -1.15 -5.21
C LYS A 78 10.29 -0.87 -3.80
N LEU A 79 9.47 -1.77 -3.26
CA LEU A 79 9.15 -1.74 -1.84
C LEU A 79 10.44 -1.91 -1.03
N PRO A 80 10.70 -1.06 -0.03
CA PRO A 80 11.86 -1.22 0.83
C PRO A 80 11.84 -2.59 1.50
N GLN A 81 12.97 -3.29 1.52
CA GLN A 81 13.08 -4.50 2.32
C GLN A 81 12.87 -4.16 3.79
N VAL A 82 11.95 -4.89 4.39
CA VAL A 82 11.59 -4.80 5.80
C VAL A 82 12.45 -5.82 6.55
N SER A 83 13.42 -5.33 7.34
CA SER A 83 14.31 -6.18 8.13
C SER A 83 14.67 -5.52 9.45
N LYS A 84 14.74 -6.31 10.52
CA LYS A 84 15.21 -5.88 11.84
C LYS A 84 16.64 -5.37 11.83
N ASN A 85 17.47 -5.79 10.87
CA ASN A 85 18.90 -5.48 10.86
C ASN A 85 19.26 -4.24 10.02
N LYS A 86 18.28 -3.58 9.40
CA LYS A 86 18.52 -2.37 8.57
C LYS A 86 18.98 -1.19 9.44
N PRO A 87 19.88 -0.28 9.03
CA PRO A 87 20.15 0.93 9.81
C PRO A 87 18.88 1.75 10.09
N TYR A 88 18.91 2.57 11.15
CA TYR A 88 17.81 3.49 11.45
C TYR A 88 17.66 4.53 10.33
N SER A 89 16.43 4.96 10.11
CA SER A 89 16.08 6.01 9.16
C SER A 89 15.60 7.22 9.92
N ASN A 90 15.81 8.42 9.37
CA ASN A 90 15.29 9.68 9.92
C ASN A 90 13.76 9.80 9.78
N ARG A 91 13.12 8.88 9.06
CA ARG A 91 11.66 8.83 8.95
C ARG A 91 11.07 7.97 10.05
N VAL A 92 10.51 8.63 11.06
CA VAL A 92 9.74 8.05 12.16
C VAL A 92 8.35 8.68 12.24
N CYS A 93 7.39 7.97 12.83
CA CYS A 93 6.06 8.52 13.12
C CYS A 93 5.67 8.14 14.55
N ALA A 94 5.06 9.09 15.27
CA ALA A 94 4.45 8.84 16.56
C ALA A 94 3.01 8.34 16.34
N LEU A 95 2.67 7.19 16.90
CA LEU A 95 1.34 6.60 16.78
C LEU A 95 0.59 6.78 18.10
N ASN A 96 -0.64 7.25 18.02
CA ASN A 96 -1.55 7.28 19.18
C ASN A 96 -2.29 5.94 19.33
N ALA A 97 -3.08 5.81 20.40
CA ALA A 97 -3.85 4.60 20.68
C ALA A 97 -4.84 4.23 19.56
N GLN A 98 -5.43 5.23 18.90
CA GLN A 98 -6.39 5.02 17.81
C GLN A 98 -5.71 4.48 16.55
N SER A 99 -4.53 4.99 16.19
CA SER A 99 -3.73 4.46 15.09
C SER A 99 -3.28 3.03 15.37
N ILE A 100 -2.89 2.72 16.60
CA ILE A 100 -2.55 1.35 17.02
C ILE A 100 -3.78 0.44 16.83
N ASN A 101 -4.94 0.85 17.33
CA ASN A 101 -6.19 0.09 17.18
C ASN A 101 -6.56 -0.16 15.70
N LEU A 102 -6.33 0.82 14.83
CA LEU A 102 -6.51 0.65 13.38
C LEU A 102 -5.58 -0.44 12.84
N PHE A 103 -4.28 -0.39 13.14
CA PHE A 103 -3.32 -1.40 12.66
C PHE A 103 -3.59 -2.80 13.23
N GLU A 104 -4.13 -2.90 14.44
CA GLU A 104 -4.60 -4.15 15.04
C GLU A 104 -5.76 -4.74 14.24
N LYS A 105 -6.79 -3.92 13.95
CA LYS A 105 -7.94 -4.33 13.13
C LYS A 105 -7.54 -4.74 11.72
N LEU A 106 -6.52 -4.09 11.16
CA LEU A 106 -5.96 -4.43 9.84
C LEU A 106 -4.99 -5.63 9.88
N GLY A 107 -4.67 -6.18 11.06
CA GLY A 107 -3.74 -7.29 11.22
C GLY A 107 -2.26 -6.95 10.96
N ALA A 108 -1.92 -5.66 10.87
CA ALA A 108 -0.57 -5.18 10.59
C ALA A 108 0.27 -4.94 11.84
N TRP A 109 -0.37 -4.73 13.00
CA TRP A 109 0.31 -4.30 14.22
C TRP A 109 1.37 -5.29 14.73
N ASP A 110 1.09 -6.60 14.70
CA ASP A 110 2.05 -7.61 15.14
C ASP A 110 3.29 -7.66 14.24
N LEU A 111 3.09 -7.50 12.93
CA LEU A 111 4.20 -7.39 11.98
C LEU A 111 5.05 -6.15 12.29
N MET A 112 4.43 -4.99 12.55
CA MET A 112 5.16 -3.76 12.92
C MET A 112 5.99 -3.95 14.19
N LYS A 113 5.41 -4.51 15.25
CA LYS A 113 6.12 -4.85 16.51
C LYS A 113 7.26 -5.84 16.26
N SER A 114 7.06 -6.80 15.35
CA SER A 114 8.09 -7.76 14.96
C SER A 114 9.24 -7.13 14.17
N ILE A 115 9.13 -5.86 13.76
CA ILE A 115 10.21 -5.16 13.07
C ILE A 115 10.83 -4.16 14.03
N ARG A 116 10.14 -3.04 14.27
CA ARG A 116 10.60 -1.93 15.12
C ARG A 116 9.41 -1.08 15.56
N VAL A 117 9.10 -1.13 16.85
CA VAL A 117 8.19 -0.20 17.53
C VAL A 117 8.83 0.13 18.88
N GLN A 118 8.78 1.38 19.30
CA GLN A 118 9.32 1.83 20.59
C GLN A 118 8.29 2.70 21.30
N LYS A 119 8.14 2.51 22.61
CA LYS A 119 7.24 3.32 23.43
C LYS A 119 7.88 4.71 23.64
N VAL A 120 7.10 5.76 23.43
CA VAL A 120 7.53 7.12 23.79
C VAL A 120 7.46 7.24 25.31
N ALA A 121 8.62 7.38 25.96
CA ALA A 121 8.71 7.48 27.42
C ALA A 121 8.53 8.92 27.93
N ARG A 122 8.98 9.91 27.13
CA ARG A 122 8.91 11.34 27.44
C ARG A 122 8.66 12.12 26.16
N MET A 123 7.72 13.07 26.20
CA MET A 123 7.65 14.18 25.24
C MET A 123 8.46 15.33 25.84
N GLN A 124 9.35 15.91 25.05
CA GLN A 124 10.12 17.10 25.41
C GLN A 124 9.58 18.30 24.65
#